data_AF-L7V9D7-F1
#
_entry.id   AF-L7V9D7-F1
#
_cell.length_a   1.000
_cell.length_b   1.000
_cell.length_c   1.000
_cell.angle_alpha   90.00
_cell.angle_beta   90.00
_cell.angle_gamma   90.00
#
_symmetry.space_group_name_H-M   'P 1'
#
loop_
_entity.id
_entity.type
_entity.pdbx_description
1 polymer ?
#
loop_
_entity_poly.entity_id
_entity_poly.type
_entity_poly.pdbx_seq_one_letter_code
_entity_poly.pdbx_strand_id
1 'polypeptide(L)'
;MGTLLVLLAVMLFIASIIVLTVALRRPKTPARPGQRQDPLAFNAMPQFGPRQLGPGAIVSYGGVDYVVRGSVTFREGPFVWWEHLLEGGDEPIWFSVEEDEGRLELAMWTKRTDLALQPSGVHVVDGVTFREEERGRAGYTTEGTTGLPAGGDMDYVDYVSADESALLGFERWAPDMPWEISTGKTVLTGELTVYPAPPAAG
;
A
#
# COMPACT_ATOMS: atom_id res chain seq x y z
N MET A 1 -67.88 5.54 14.25
CA MET A 1 -66.44 5.21 14.33
C MET A 1 -65.87 4.71 12.99
N GLY A 2 -66.51 3.77 12.28
CA GLY A 2 -65.98 3.25 11.00
C GLY A 2 -65.91 4.25 9.84
N THR A 3 -66.90 5.14 9.70
CA THR A 3 -66.95 6.15 8.63
C THR A 3 -65.85 7.21 8.73
N LEU A 4 -65.49 7.62 9.96
CA LEU A 4 -64.41 8.58 10.19
C LEU A 4 -63.04 8.01 9.80
N LEU A 5 -62.79 6.74 10.12
CA LEU A 5 -61.54 6.05 9.77
C LEU A 5 -61.40 5.87 8.25
N VAL A 6 -62.49 5.57 7.54
CA VAL A 6 -62.50 5.46 6.08
C VAL A 6 -62.18 6.80 5.42
N LEU A 7 -62.75 7.91 5.90
CA LEU A 7 -62.47 9.25 5.35
C LEU A 7 -61.01 9.67 5.58
N LEU A 8 -60.44 9.33 6.74
CA LEU A 8 -59.05 9.63 7.08
C LEU A 8 -58.08 8.84 6.18
N ALA A 9 -58.38 7.56 5.91
CA ALA A 9 -57.60 6.72 5.01
C ALA A 9 -57.61 7.26 3.56
N VAL A 10 -58.77 7.68 3.07
CA VAL A 10 -58.90 8.27 1.72
C VAL A 10 -58.11 9.58 1.62
N MET A 11 -58.19 10.44 2.65
CA MET A 11 -57.44 11.70 2.66
C MET A 11 -55.93 11.48 2.65
N LEU A 12 -55.42 10.52 3.42
CA LEU A 12 -53.99 10.15 3.43
C LEU A 12 -53.55 9.56 2.09
N PHE A 13 -54.39 8.77 1.44
CA PHE A 13 -54.11 8.21 0.13
C PHE A 13 -54.01 9.31 -0.94
N ILE A 14 -54.92 10.27 -0.94
CA ILE A 14 -54.89 11.43 -1.85
C ILE A 14 -53.62 12.27 -1.59
N ALA A 15 -53.29 12.55 -0.33
CA ALA A 15 -52.08 13.27 0.02
C ALA A 15 -50.81 12.54 -0.46
N SER A 16 -50.75 11.22 -0.32
CA SER A 16 -49.65 10.38 -0.82
C SER A 16 -49.50 10.48 -2.34
N ILE A 17 -50.60 10.42 -3.09
CA ILE A 17 -50.59 10.57 -4.56
C ILE A 17 -50.11 11.96 -4.97
N ILE A 18 -50.54 13.00 -4.26
CA ILE A 18 -50.12 14.39 -4.52
C ILE A 18 -48.61 14.53 -4.27
N VAL A 19 -48.09 14.01 -3.16
CA VAL A 19 -46.66 14.04 -2.84
C VAL A 19 -45.86 13.29 -3.91
N LEU A 20 -46.32 12.11 -4.31
CA LEU A 20 -45.65 11.29 -5.34
C LEU A 20 -45.63 12.02 -6.69
N THR A 21 -46.75 12.59 -7.12
CA THR A 21 -46.83 13.32 -8.39
C THR A 21 -45.99 14.60 -8.38
N VAL A 22 -45.95 15.33 -7.26
CA VAL A 22 -45.06 16.49 -7.11
C VAL A 22 -43.60 16.06 -7.13
N ALA A 23 -43.22 14.98 -6.45
CA ALA A 23 -41.86 14.45 -6.45
C ALA A 23 -41.40 14.02 -7.85
N LEU A 24 -42.26 13.34 -8.61
CA LEU A 24 -42.00 12.90 -9.98
C LEU A 24 -41.93 14.07 -10.98
N ARG A 25 -42.60 15.19 -10.69
CA ARG A 25 -42.58 16.40 -11.51
C ARG A 25 -41.45 17.38 -11.15
N ARG A 26 -40.65 17.10 -10.11
CA ARG A 26 -39.50 17.94 -9.79
C ARG A 26 -38.51 17.89 -10.96
N PRO A 27 -38.17 19.03 -11.59
CA PRO A 27 -37.16 19.04 -12.65
C PRO A 27 -35.84 18.56 -12.05
N LYS A 28 -35.20 17.59 -12.72
CA LYS A 28 -33.87 17.10 -12.32
C LYS A 28 -32.90 18.26 -12.47
N THR A 29 -32.40 18.79 -11.36
CA THR A 29 -31.31 19.77 -11.39
C THR A 29 -30.16 19.14 -12.18
N PRO A 30 -29.68 19.77 -13.28
CA PRO A 30 -28.56 19.24 -14.01
C PRO A 30 -27.37 19.13 -13.07
N ALA A 31 -26.73 17.96 -13.04
CA ALA A 31 -25.53 17.74 -12.25
C ALA A 31 -24.50 18.80 -12.68
N ARG A 32 -24.00 19.60 -11.73
CA ARG A 32 -22.86 20.49 -12.02
C ARG A 32 -21.72 19.61 -12.55
N PRO A 33 -21.00 20.04 -13.60
CA PRO A 33 -19.80 19.33 -14.03
C PRO A 33 -18.92 19.10 -12.81
N GLY A 34 -18.58 17.85 -12.54
CA GLY A 34 -17.80 17.50 -11.36
C GLY A 34 -16.50 18.31 -11.33
N GLN A 35 -16.14 18.84 -10.16
CA GLN A 35 -14.82 19.44 -9.96
C GLN A 35 -13.75 18.36 -10.17
N ARG A 36 -12.58 18.73 -10.71
CA ARG A 36 -11.42 17.82 -10.76
C ARG A 36 -11.11 17.36 -9.33
N GLN A 37 -10.97 16.06 -9.13
CA GLN A 37 -10.54 15.49 -7.86
C GLN A 37 -9.02 15.43 -7.85
N ASP A 38 -8.41 15.86 -6.75
CA ASP A 38 -6.99 15.70 -6.51
C ASP A 38 -6.74 14.26 -6.04
N PRO A 39 -6.04 13.43 -6.84
CA PRO A 39 -5.77 12.05 -6.48
C PRO A 39 -4.76 11.90 -5.32
N LEU A 40 -4.13 13.00 -4.89
CA LEU A 40 -3.17 13.06 -3.79
C LEU A 40 -3.70 13.92 -2.61
N ALA A 41 -5.00 14.21 -2.57
CA ALA A 41 -5.58 14.93 -1.44
C ALA A 41 -5.42 14.14 -0.13
N PHE A 42 -5.29 14.83 1.00
CA PHE A 42 -5.16 14.22 2.33
C PHE A 42 -6.31 13.24 2.71
N ASN A 43 -7.47 13.38 2.08
CA ASN A 43 -8.63 12.51 2.27
C ASN A 43 -8.92 11.62 1.04
N ALA A 44 -8.05 11.62 0.04
CA ALA A 44 -8.15 10.70 -1.07
C ALA A 44 -7.88 9.28 -0.55
N MET A 45 -8.76 8.34 -0.89
CA MET A 45 -8.47 6.93 -0.65
C MET A 45 -7.23 6.56 -1.47
N PRO A 46 -6.24 5.84 -0.91
CA PRO A 46 -5.11 5.34 -1.68
C PRO A 46 -5.59 4.63 -2.94
N GLN A 47 -5.00 4.95 -4.10
CA GLN A 47 -5.39 4.37 -5.39
C GLN A 47 -5.22 2.86 -5.41
N PHE A 48 -4.25 2.36 -4.63
CA PHE A 48 -4.06 0.98 -4.29
C PHE A 48 -3.77 0.89 -2.79
N GLY A 49 -4.07 -0.27 -2.21
CA GLY A 49 -3.62 -0.62 -0.87
C GLY A 49 -2.78 -1.90 -0.94
N PRO A 50 -2.12 -2.29 0.16
CA PRO A 50 -1.27 -3.47 0.20
C PRO A 50 -2.00 -4.75 -0.24
N ARG A 51 -3.32 -4.84 0.00
CA ARG A 51 -4.14 -5.98 -0.42
C ARG A 51 -4.36 -6.11 -1.94
N GLN A 52 -4.06 -5.06 -2.69
CA GLN A 52 -4.16 -5.07 -4.16
C GLN A 52 -2.83 -5.45 -4.81
N LEU A 53 -1.75 -5.38 -4.04
CA LEU A 53 -0.42 -5.82 -4.42
C LEU A 53 -0.25 -7.27 -3.95
N GLY A 54 0.18 -8.13 -4.86
CA GLY A 54 0.24 -9.57 -4.64
C GLY A 54 0.73 -10.27 -5.90
N PRO A 55 1.09 -11.56 -5.85
CA PRO A 55 1.57 -12.29 -7.01
C PRO A 55 0.65 -12.10 -8.23
N GLY A 56 1.21 -11.59 -9.32
CA GLY A 56 0.50 -11.29 -10.56
C GLY A 56 0.00 -9.84 -10.71
N ALA A 57 0.12 -8.99 -9.69
CA ALA A 57 -0.02 -7.54 -9.85
C ALA A 57 1.09 -6.99 -10.76
N ILE A 58 0.83 -5.84 -11.39
CA ILE A 58 1.84 -5.11 -12.17
C ILE A 58 2.08 -3.75 -11.54
N VAL A 59 3.34 -3.41 -11.30
CA VAL A 59 3.79 -2.09 -10.85
C VAL A 59 4.56 -1.45 -12.00
N SER A 60 3.95 -0.45 -12.64
CA SER A 60 4.62 0.35 -13.68
C SER A 60 5.40 1.48 -13.01
N TYR A 61 6.73 1.48 -13.16
CA TYR A 61 7.63 2.47 -12.57
C TYR A 61 8.82 2.73 -13.48
N GLY A 62 9.15 4.01 -13.70
CA GLY A 62 10.31 4.38 -14.53
C GLY A 62 10.25 3.91 -15.99
N GLY A 63 9.05 3.64 -16.52
CA GLY A 63 8.86 3.11 -17.88
C GLY A 63 9.02 1.59 -18.00
N VAL A 64 9.13 0.87 -16.89
CA VAL A 64 9.19 -0.59 -16.82
C VAL A 64 7.95 -1.11 -16.12
N ASP A 65 7.32 -2.14 -16.69
CA ASP A 65 6.21 -2.85 -16.07
C ASP A 65 6.77 -4.06 -15.31
N TYR A 66 6.81 -3.96 -13.99
CA TYR A 66 7.26 -5.04 -13.13
C TYR A 66 6.09 -5.93 -12.74
N VAL A 67 6.31 -7.24 -12.77
CA VAL A 67 5.36 -8.22 -12.24
C VAL A 67 5.74 -8.52 -10.79
N VAL A 68 4.76 -8.44 -9.89
CA VAL A 68 4.92 -8.95 -8.53
C VAL A 68 4.99 -10.47 -8.58
N ARG A 69 6.13 -11.02 -8.16
CA ARG A 69 6.39 -12.48 -8.15
C ARG A 69 6.04 -13.11 -6.81
N GLY A 70 6.24 -12.38 -5.73
CA GLY A 70 5.98 -12.82 -4.37
C GLY A 70 5.78 -11.63 -3.45
N SER A 71 5.16 -11.88 -2.30
CA SER A 71 4.94 -10.87 -1.27
C SER A 71 5.35 -11.41 0.09
N VAL A 72 5.88 -10.54 0.92
CA VAL A 72 6.12 -10.74 2.35
C VAL A 72 5.21 -9.80 3.11
N THR A 73 4.53 -10.31 4.13
CA THR A 73 3.79 -9.49 5.09
C THR A 73 4.51 -9.57 6.43
N PHE A 74 4.89 -8.42 6.97
CA PHE A 74 5.57 -8.30 8.24
C PHE A 74 4.64 -7.78 9.32
N ARG A 75 4.90 -8.15 10.57
CA ARG A 75 4.12 -7.74 11.74
C ARG A 75 5.01 -7.51 12.94
N GLU A 76 4.92 -6.32 13.50
CA GLU A 76 5.52 -5.97 14.80
C GLU A 76 4.47 -5.31 15.69
N GLY A 77 3.95 -6.07 16.66
CA GLY A 77 2.85 -5.60 17.51
C GLY A 77 1.63 -5.18 16.68
N PRO A 78 1.20 -3.90 16.72
CA PRO A 78 0.10 -3.39 15.90
C PRO A 78 0.51 -3.01 14.46
N PHE A 79 1.81 -2.89 14.18
CA PHE A 79 2.33 -2.41 12.90
C PHE A 79 2.43 -3.53 11.86
N VAL A 80 2.16 -3.18 10.61
CA VAL A 80 2.12 -4.09 9.47
C VAL A 80 2.63 -3.37 8.24
N TRP A 81 3.64 -3.95 7.59
CA TRP A 81 4.12 -3.51 6.28
C TRP A 81 4.27 -4.71 5.36
N TRP A 82 4.44 -4.42 4.07
CA TRP A 82 4.53 -5.41 3.02
C TRP A 82 5.72 -5.14 2.14
N GLU A 83 6.35 -6.20 1.66
CA GLU A 83 7.35 -6.11 0.62
C GLU A 83 7.01 -7.03 -0.54
N HIS A 84 7.16 -6.52 -1.75
CA HIS A 84 6.80 -7.23 -2.97
C HIS A 84 8.04 -7.42 -3.84
N LEU A 85 8.35 -8.66 -4.19
CA LEU A 85 9.42 -8.96 -5.13
C LEU A 85 8.93 -8.62 -6.55
N LEU A 86 9.55 -7.62 -7.15
CA LEU A 86 9.26 -7.13 -8.49
C LEU A 86 10.27 -7.70 -9.50
N GLU A 87 9.78 -8.24 -10.61
CA GLU A 87 10.61 -8.76 -11.70
C GLU A 87 10.14 -8.20 -13.05
N GLY A 88 11.08 -7.84 -13.92
CA GLY A 88 10.80 -7.23 -15.22
C GLY A 88 11.92 -6.32 -15.73
N GLY A 89 12.76 -5.81 -14.82
CA GLY A 89 14.00 -5.10 -15.14
C GLY A 89 15.21 -6.04 -15.27
N ASP A 90 16.41 -5.46 -15.24
CA ASP A 90 17.69 -6.20 -15.35
C ASP A 90 17.90 -7.15 -14.16
N GLU A 91 17.52 -6.71 -12.96
CA GLU A 91 17.56 -7.52 -11.73
C GLU A 91 16.23 -7.37 -10.95
N PRO A 92 15.87 -8.36 -10.11
CA PRO A 92 14.74 -8.22 -9.21
C PRO A 92 14.96 -7.11 -8.18
N ILE A 93 13.91 -6.35 -7.89
CA ILE A 93 13.90 -5.31 -6.85
C ILE A 93 12.77 -5.58 -5.86
N TRP A 94 12.90 -5.12 -4.63
CA TRP A 94 11.84 -5.22 -3.62
C TRP A 94 11.10 -3.90 -3.52
N PHE A 95 9.78 -3.95 -3.43
CA PHE A 95 8.91 -2.79 -3.27
C PHE A 95 8.22 -2.85 -1.92
N SER A 96 8.64 -1.99 -1.00
CA SER A 96 8.04 -1.86 0.32
C SER A 96 6.84 -0.92 0.27
N VAL A 97 5.80 -1.31 0.99
CA VAL A 97 4.55 -0.58 1.15
C VAL A 97 4.16 -0.62 2.62
N GLU A 98 4.03 0.56 3.20
CA GLU A 98 3.53 0.76 4.55
C GLU A 98 2.40 1.79 4.54
N GLU A 99 1.50 1.67 5.51
CA GLU A 99 0.48 2.69 5.76
C GLU A 99 0.72 3.32 7.14
N ASP A 100 1.18 4.57 7.15
CA ASP A 100 1.34 5.37 8.37
C ASP A 100 0.41 6.59 8.34
N GLU A 101 -0.33 6.81 9.43
CA GLU A 101 -1.32 7.88 9.58
C GLU A 101 -2.28 8.06 8.38
N GLY A 102 -2.61 6.97 7.67
CA GLY A 102 -3.47 6.98 6.49
C GLY A 102 -2.79 7.47 5.20
N ARG A 103 -1.45 7.58 5.19
CA ARG A 103 -0.62 7.83 4.01
C ARG A 103 0.18 6.57 3.67
N LEU A 104 0.47 6.40 2.39
CA LEU A 104 1.38 5.33 1.96
C LEU A 104 2.82 5.80 2.03
N GLU A 105 3.67 5.00 2.67
CA GLU A 105 5.11 5.11 2.58
C GLU A 105 5.62 3.99 1.67
N LEU A 106 6.41 4.37 0.66
CA LEU A 106 6.77 3.48 -0.44
C LEU A 106 8.27 3.57 -0.69
N ALA A 107 8.92 2.43 -0.88
CA ALA A 107 10.34 2.38 -1.19
C ALA A 107 10.68 1.26 -2.17
N MET A 108 11.62 1.53 -3.08
CA MET A 108 12.22 0.52 -3.96
C MET A 108 13.60 0.18 -3.45
N TRP A 109 13.84 -1.11 -3.21
CA TRP A 109 15.04 -1.65 -2.60
C TRP A 109 15.79 -2.55 -3.57
N THR A 110 17.12 -2.38 -3.60
CA THR A 110 18.05 -3.19 -4.37
C THR A 110 19.01 -3.87 -3.42
N LYS A 111 19.13 -5.20 -3.55
CA LYS A 111 20.04 -6.00 -2.73
C LYS A 111 21.51 -5.67 -3.07
N ARG A 112 22.34 -5.57 -2.04
CA ARG A 112 23.77 -5.22 -2.14
C ARG A 112 24.66 -6.37 -1.72
N THR A 113 24.86 -7.30 -2.66
CA THR A 113 25.71 -8.49 -2.44
C THR A 113 27.21 -8.17 -2.48
N ASP A 114 27.57 -6.97 -2.91
CA ASP A 114 28.93 -6.42 -2.90
C ASP A 114 29.37 -5.89 -1.52
N LEU A 115 28.42 -5.72 -0.59
CA LEU A 115 28.68 -5.18 0.74
C LEU A 115 28.81 -6.28 1.81
N ALA A 116 29.70 -6.04 2.78
CA ALA A 116 29.90 -6.91 3.95
C ALA A 116 29.96 -6.05 5.22
N LEU A 117 28.87 -5.37 5.53
CA LEU A 117 28.73 -4.46 6.67
C LEU A 117 28.00 -5.13 7.84
N GLN A 118 28.15 -4.56 9.04
CA GLN A 118 27.34 -4.89 10.23
C GLN A 118 26.53 -3.65 10.60
N PRO A 119 25.29 -3.78 11.10
CA PRO A 119 24.43 -2.65 11.40
C PRO A 119 24.86 -1.96 12.71
N SER A 120 25.93 -1.19 12.62
CA SER A 120 26.47 -0.45 13.76
C SER A 120 27.19 0.82 13.31
N GLY A 121 26.86 1.93 13.96
CA GLY A 121 27.56 3.20 13.77
C GLY A 121 27.01 3.99 12.58
N VAL A 122 27.89 4.67 11.84
CA VAL A 122 27.53 5.44 10.65
C VAL A 122 28.09 4.71 9.43
N HIS A 123 27.29 4.60 8.38
CA HIS A 123 27.71 3.96 7.13
C HIS A 123 27.88 4.99 6.02
N VAL A 124 28.81 4.72 5.10
CA VAL A 124 28.94 5.46 3.85
C VAL A 124 28.90 4.46 2.71
N VAL A 125 27.85 4.54 1.89
CA VAL A 125 27.63 3.65 0.73
C VAL A 125 27.40 4.54 -0.48
N ASP A 126 28.14 4.30 -1.56
CA ASP A 126 28.09 5.07 -2.81
C ASP A 126 28.21 6.60 -2.62
N GLY A 127 28.98 7.01 -1.60
CA GLY A 127 29.18 8.42 -1.24
C GLY A 127 28.07 9.06 -0.41
N VAL A 128 27.00 8.33 -0.09
CA VAL A 128 25.90 8.78 0.79
C VAL A 128 26.18 8.34 2.22
N THR A 129 25.99 9.24 3.18
CA THR A 129 26.13 8.95 4.61
C THR A 129 24.78 8.58 5.21
N PHE A 130 24.75 7.43 5.90
CA PHE A 130 23.55 6.84 6.50
C PHE A 130 23.67 6.79 8.02
N ARG A 131 22.58 7.11 8.71
CA ARG A 131 22.46 6.99 10.18
C ARG A 131 21.29 6.08 10.52
N GLU A 132 21.45 5.32 11.58
CA GLU A 132 20.39 4.44 12.07
C GLU A 132 19.16 5.27 12.45
N GLU A 133 18.02 4.82 11.97
CA GLU A 133 16.70 5.37 12.24
C GLU A 133 15.92 4.43 13.14
N GLU A 134 15.88 3.14 12.78
CA GLU A 134 15.09 2.14 13.48
C GLU A 134 15.83 0.80 13.60
N ARG A 135 15.52 0.06 14.66
CA ARG A 135 15.83 -1.36 14.77
C ARG A 135 14.65 -2.09 15.39
N GLY A 136 14.38 -3.30 14.92
CA GLY A 136 13.27 -4.06 15.43
C GLY A 136 13.33 -5.54 15.11
N ARG A 137 12.23 -6.22 15.41
CA ARG A 137 12.03 -7.63 15.10
C ARG A 137 10.58 -7.88 14.73
N ALA A 138 10.39 -8.39 13.52
CA ALA A 138 9.08 -8.65 12.95
C ALA A 138 8.84 -10.15 12.76
N GLY A 139 7.59 -10.59 12.95
CA GLY A 139 7.14 -11.86 12.38
C GLY A 139 6.77 -11.66 10.92
N TYR A 140 7.01 -12.65 10.06
CA TYR A 140 6.64 -12.56 8.64
C TYR A 140 5.92 -13.80 8.12
N THR A 141 5.17 -13.61 7.03
CA THR A 141 4.58 -14.67 6.21
C THR A 141 4.76 -14.34 4.74
N THR A 142 4.86 -15.35 3.88
CA THR A 142 5.11 -15.16 2.44
C THR A 142 4.04 -15.79 1.56
N GLU A 143 3.82 -15.21 0.38
CA GLU A 143 3.07 -15.81 -0.71
C GLU A 143 3.80 -15.65 -2.06
N GLY A 144 3.50 -16.53 -3.01
CA GLY A 144 4.14 -16.51 -4.32
C GLY A 144 5.62 -16.94 -4.28
N THR A 145 6.44 -16.31 -5.11
CA THR A 145 7.87 -16.60 -5.26
C THR A 145 8.68 -15.50 -4.60
N THR A 146 9.06 -15.69 -3.33
CA THR A 146 9.94 -14.77 -2.57
C THR A 146 11.37 -15.31 -2.41
N GLY A 147 11.53 -16.63 -2.48
CA GLY A 147 12.79 -17.30 -2.11
C GLY A 147 12.98 -17.48 -0.60
N LEU A 148 12.02 -17.02 0.21
CA LEU A 148 12.02 -17.13 1.67
C LEU A 148 11.15 -18.31 2.14
N PRO A 149 11.33 -18.80 3.38
CA PRO A 149 10.39 -19.72 4.03
C PRO A 149 8.97 -19.15 4.09
N ALA A 150 7.96 -20.03 4.27
CA ALA A 150 6.54 -19.62 4.33
C ALA A 150 6.22 -18.61 5.44
N GLY A 151 7.05 -18.56 6.48
CA GLY A 151 7.01 -17.57 7.55
C GLY A 151 8.11 -17.81 8.57
N GLY A 152 8.30 -16.84 9.46
CA GLY A 152 9.33 -16.86 10.50
C GLY A 152 9.42 -15.54 11.23
N ASP A 153 10.58 -15.27 11.83
CA ASP A 153 10.93 -13.96 12.38
C ASP A 153 12.10 -13.37 11.60
N MET A 154 12.20 -12.04 11.59
CA MET A 154 13.29 -11.27 11.00
C MET A 154 13.73 -10.19 11.98
N ASP A 155 15.04 -10.05 12.21
CA ASP A 155 15.61 -8.84 12.81
C ASP A 155 15.92 -7.84 11.69
N TYR A 156 15.63 -6.55 11.91
CA TYR A 156 15.98 -5.49 10.97
C TYR A 156 16.66 -4.31 11.63
N VAL A 157 17.42 -3.56 10.83
CA VAL A 157 17.95 -2.24 11.18
C VAL A 157 17.90 -1.33 9.97
N ASP A 158 17.18 -0.22 10.08
CA ASP A 158 17.00 0.75 9.01
C ASP A 158 17.86 1.98 9.24
N TYR A 159 18.45 2.44 8.16
CA TYR A 159 19.25 3.63 8.12
C TYR A 159 18.76 4.56 7.01
N VAL A 160 18.89 5.86 7.27
CA VAL A 160 18.40 6.91 6.38
C VAL A 160 19.49 7.95 6.10
N SER A 161 19.46 8.52 4.90
CA SER A 161 20.28 9.69 4.55
C SER A 161 19.79 10.94 5.28
N ALA A 162 20.64 11.97 5.35
CA ALA A 162 20.26 13.22 6.03
C ALA A 162 19.07 13.97 5.38
N ASP A 163 18.74 13.66 4.13
CA ASP A 163 17.63 14.24 3.37
C ASP A 163 16.47 13.26 3.16
N GLU A 164 16.51 12.09 3.82
CA GLU A 164 15.45 11.07 3.79
C GLU A 164 15.11 10.50 2.40
N SER A 165 16.00 10.73 1.42
CA SER A 165 15.78 10.30 0.03
C SER A 165 16.42 8.94 -0.30
N ALA A 166 17.41 8.52 0.49
CA ALA A 166 18.12 7.27 0.32
C ALA A 166 18.08 6.47 1.62
N LEU A 167 17.91 5.16 1.46
CA LEU A 167 17.74 4.21 2.56
C LEU A 167 18.83 3.14 2.50
N LEU A 168 19.17 2.59 3.65
CA LEU A 168 20.06 1.44 3.80
C LEU A 168 19.44 0.50 4.84
N GLY A 169 19.02 -0.67 4.39
CA GLY A 169 18.36 -1.68 5.22
C GLY A 169 19.30 -2.85 5.50
N PHE A 170 19.22 -3.36 6.71
CA PHE A 170 19.85 -4.60 7.13
C PHE A 170 18.76 -5.56 7.60
N GLU A 171 18.72 -6.77 7.04
CA GLU A 171 17.73 -7.78 7.40
C GLU A 171 18.41 -9.10 7.73
N ARG A 172 17.93 -9.77 8.78
CA ARG A 172 18.43 -11.10 9.16
C ARG A 172 17.26 -12.03 9.49
N TRP A 173 17.13 -13.05 8.66
CA TRP A 173 16.00 -14.00 8.66
C TRP A 173 16.09 -15.14 9.68
N ALA A 174 17.24 -15.29 10.35
CA ALA A 174 17.43 -16.16 11.51
C ALA A 174 18.72 -15.76 12.27
N PRO A 175 18.83 -16.01 13.59
CA PRO A 175 19.99 -15.57 14.40
C PRO A 175 21.37 -16.01 13.89
N ASP A 176 21.44 -17.15 13.19
CA ASP A 176 22.65 -17.76 12.63
C ASP A 176 22.86 -17.42 11.14
N MET A 177 21.97 -16.66 10.52
CA MET A 177 22.14 -16.17 9.15
C MET A 177 22.93 -14.85 9.12
N PRO A 178 23.67 -14.58 8.03
CA PRO A 178 24.28 -13.28 7.83
C PRO A 178 23.22 -12.20 7.62
N TRP A 179 23.59 -10.95 7.88
CA TRP A 179 22.78 -9.80 7.47
C TRP A 179 22.75 -9.71 5.94
N GLU A 180 21.54 -9.59 5.40
CA GLU A 180 21.31 -9.13 4.04
C GLU A 180 21.29 -7.60 4.05
N ILE A 181 21.91 -7.00 3.03
CA ILE A 181 22.05 -5.54 2.94
C ILE A 181 21.33 -5.10 1.67
N SER A 182 20.52 -4.05 1.79
CA SER A 182 19.82 -3.44 0.66
C SER A 182 19.95 -1.93 0.71
N THR A 183 20.07 -1.29 -0.44
CA THR A 183 19.92 0.16 -0.57
C THR A 183 18.57 0.48 -1.16
N GLY A 184 17.89 1.49 -0.63
CA GLY A 184 16.55 1.87 -1.04
C GLY A 184 16.45 3.32 -1.49
N LYS A 185 15.39 3.61 -2.24
CA LYS A 185 14.95 4.96 -2.57
C LYS A 185 13.47 5.09 -2.30
N THR A 186 13.08 6.17 -1.61
CA THR A 186 11.68 6.54 -1.42
C THR A 186 11.01 6.80 -2.77
N VAL A 187 9.79 6.31 -2.93
CA VAL A 187 8.96 6.46 -4.12
C VAL A 187 7.67 7.21 -3.77
N LEU A 188 7.25 8.12 -4.62
CA LEU A 188 5.97 8.79 -4.45
C LEU A 188 4.87 8.00 -5.14
N THR A 189 3.66 8.01 -4.58
CA THR A 189 2.48 7.37 -5.19
C THR A 189 2.24 7.82 -6.63
N GLY A 190 2.57 9.07 -6.97
CA GLY A 190 2.42 9.62 -8.31
C GLY A 190 3.50 9.20 -9.32
N GLU A 191 4.56 8.53 -8.89
CA GLU A 191 5.63 8.02 -9.77
C GLU A 191 5.32 6.64 -10.35
N LEU A 192 4.25 5.99 -9.88
CA LEU A 192 3.92 4.61 -10.26
C LEU A 192 2.45 4.44 -10.64
N THR A 193 2.18 3.36 -11.36
CA THR A 193 0.81 2.88 -11.63
C THR A 193 0.71 1.42 -11.21
N VAL A 194 -0.28 1.09 -10.38
CA VAL A 194 -0.54 -0.29 -9.94
C VAL A 194 -1.72 -0.86 -10.71
N TYR A 195 -1.50 -2.02 -11.32
CA TYR A 195 -2.56 -2.90 -11.80
C TYR A 195 -2.73 -4.02 -10.78
N PRO A 196 -3.91 -4.13 -10.12
CA PRO A 196 -4.10 -5.06 -9.02
C PRO A 196 -3.85 -6.52 -9.39
N ALA A 197 -3.43 -7.30 -8.39
CA ALA A 197 -3.33 -8.75 -8.52
C ALA A 197 -4.70 -9.37 -8.87
N PRO A 198 -4.71 -10.50 -9.59
CA PRO A 198 -5.90 -11.32 -9.69
C PRO A 198 -6.45 -11.68 -8.30
N PRO A 199 -7.77 -11.88 -8.14
CA PRO A 199 -8.32 -12.37 -6.89
C PRO A 199 -7.64 -13.67 -6.48
N ALA A 200 -7.32 -13.81 -5.19
CA ALA A 200 -6.80 -15.07 -4.66
C ALA A 200 -7.76 -16.22 -4.99
N ALA A 201 -7.23 -17.33 -5.49
CA ALA A 201 -8.02 -18.54 -5.69
C ALA A 201 -8.48 -19.05 -4.31
N GLY A 202 -9.80 -19.16 -4.12
CA GLY A 202 -10.42 -19.64 -2.88
C GLY A 202 -10.36 -21.14 -2.69
#